data_AF-A0AAD0FWT3-F1
#
_entry.id   AF-A0AAD0FWT3-F1
#
_cell.length_a   1.000
_cell.length_b   1.000
_cell.length_c   1.000
_cell.angle_alpha   90.00
_cell.angle_beta   90.00
_cell.angle_gamma   90.00
#
_symmetry.space_group_name_H-M   'P 1'
#
loop_
_entity.id
_entity.type
_entity.pdbx_description
1 polymer ?
#
loop_
_entity_poly.entity_id
_entity_poly.type
_entity_poly.pdbx_seq_one_letter_code
_entity_poly.pdbx_strand_id
1 'polypeptide(L)'
;MFQQTQAYLVQLKALLQKHQLWQCEPISAEALNSSVPFCHDSMAFEQWLQFVFIEKMQHLITYNQPLPRNFAIAPMAQMALINKSGGNEIIEVLTQLDALLGEPNE
;
A
#
# COMPACT_ATOMS: atom_id res chain seq x y z
N MET A 1 -11.94 9.51 -7.92
CA MET A 1 -10.85 9.34 -6.94
C MET A 1 -11.17 8.30 -5.87
N PHE A 2 -12.00 8.55 -4.84
CA PHE A 2 -12.21 7.61 -3.73
C PHE A 2 -12.61 6.17 -4.13
N GLN A 3 -13.60 6.01 -5.01
CA GLN A 3 -14.01 4.68 -5.51
C GLN A 3 -12.90 3.97 -6.30
N GLN A 4 -12.12 4.70 -7.10
CA GLN A 4 -11.00 4.14 -7.86
C GLN A 4 -9.89 3.70 -6.90
N THR A 5 -9.54 4.54 -5.91
CA THR A 5 -8.57 4.17 -4.86
C THR A 5 -9.03 2.90 -4.15
N GLN A 6 -10.30 2.83 -3.74
CA GLN A 6 -10.85 1.63 -3.09
C GLN A 6 -10.73 0.38 -3.98
N ALA A 7 -11.03 0.50 -5.27
CA ALA A 7 -10.89 -0.61 -6.22
C ALA A 7 -9.43 -1.09 -6.31
N TYR A 8 -8.46 -0.17 -6.38
CA TYR A 8 -7.04 -0.51 -6.37
C TYR A 8 -6.60 -1.16 -5.06
N LEU A 9 -7.10 -0.72 -3.90
CA LEU A 9 -6.81 -1.37 -2.61
C LEU A 9 -7.31 -2.82 -2.56
N VAL A 10 -8.51 -3.07 -3.08
CA VAL A 10 -9.08 -4.42 -3.17
C VAL A 10 -8.25 -5.29 -4.11
N GLN A 11 -7.83 -4.74 -5.26
CA GLN A 11 -6.97 -5.44 -6.21
C GLN A 11 -5.60 -5.75 -5.62
N LEU A 12 -4.98 -4.78 -4.92
CA LEU A 12 -3.72 -4.95 -4.20
C LEU A 12 -3.81 -6.08 -3.17
N LYS A 13 -4.87 -6.11 -2.37
CA LYS A 13 -5.14 -7.20 -1.41
C LYS A 13 -5.23 -8.55 -2.10
N ALA A 14 -5.97 -8.65 -3.20
CA ALA A 14 -6.10 -9.89 -3.96
C ALA A 14 -4.76 -10.37 -4.52
N LEU A 15 -3.92 -9.45 -5.02
CA LEU A 15 -2.57 -9.77 -5.51
C LEU A 15 -1.65 -10.24 -4.38
N LEU A 16 -1.64 -9.55 -3.24
CA LEU A 16 -0.86 -9.98 -2.07
C LEU A 16 -1.26 -11.39 -1.62
N GLN A 17 -2.56 -11.69 -1.60
CA GLN A 17 -3.07 -13.02 -1.26
C GLN A 17 -2.68 -14.08 -2.30
N LYS A 18 -2.84 -13.76 -3.59
CA LYS A 18 -2.47 -14.63 -4.72
C LYS A 18 -0.99 -15.03 -4.67
N HIS A 19 -0.12 -14.08 -4.31
CA HIS A 19 1.33 -14.28 -4.28
C HIS A 19 1.87 -14.72 -2.91
N GLN A 20 0.99 -15.07 -1.96
CA GLN A 20 1.35 -15.46 -0.59
C GLN A 20 2.18 -14.41 0.17
N LEU A 21 2.04 -13.14 -0.21
CA LEU A 21 2.66 -11.99 0.46
C LEU A 21 1.69 -11.37 1.49
N TRP A 22 0.43 -11.81 1.49
CA TRP A 22 -0.56 -11.46 2.51
C TRP A 22 -0.34 -12.28 3.76
N GLN A 23 -0.19 -11.60 4.90
CA GLN A 23 0.01 -12.24 6.18
C GLN A 23 -1.31 -12.33 6.95
N CYS A 24 -1.65 -13.52 7.47
CA CYS A 24 -2.83 -13.65 8.34
C CYS A 24 -2.53 -13.27 9.79
N GLU A 25 -1.28 -13.42 10.21
CA GLU A 25 -0.84 -13.09 11.57
C GLU A 25 -0.78 -11.57 11.76
N PRO A 26 -1.34 -11.04 12.86
CA PRO A 26 -1.26 -9.62 13.17
C PRO A 26 0.18 -9.21 13.48
N ILE A 27 0.55 -8.01 13.04
CA ILE A 27 1.85 -7.40 13.38
C ILE A 27 1.78 -6.83 14.80
N SER A 28 2.90 -6.93 15.53
CA SER A 28 3.04 -6.34 16.86
C SER A 28 2.70 -4.85 16.85
N ALA A 29 1.94 -4.40 17.86
CA ALA A 29 1.55 -3.00 17.99
C ALA A 29 2.74 -2.03 18.01
N GLU A 30 3.91 -2.49 18.49
CA GLU A 30 5.17 -1.75 18.48
C GLU A 30 5.64 -1.44 17.06
N ALA A 31 5.54 -2.41 16.15
CA ALA A 31 5.94 -2.24 14.75
C ALA A 31 4.97 -1.31 13.98
N LEU A 32 3.67 -1.34 14.33
CA LEU A 32 2.69 -0.38 13.80
C LEU A 32 2.92 1.05 14.32
N ASN A 33 3.52 1.21 15.50
CA ASN A 33 3.87 2.50 16.09
C ASN A 33 5.25 3.03 15.64
N SER A 34 5.90 2.37 14.68
CA SER A 34 7.21 2.80 14.20
C SER A 34 7.15 4.21 13.61
N SER A 35 8.02 5.11 14.07
CA SER A 35 8.05 6.52 13.66
C SER A 35 8.77 6.78 12.33
N VAL A 36 9.38 5.74 11.74
CA VAL A 36 10.12 5.83 10.47
C VAL A 36 9.18 5.63 9.27
N PRO A 37 9.48 6.25 8.11
CA PRO A 37 8.67 6.03 6.91
C PRO A 37 8.67 4.56 6.50
N PHE A 38 7.49 4.05 6.15
CA PHE A 38 7.26 2.65 5.73
C PHE A 38 7.55 1.58 6.79
N CYS A 39 7.78 1.98 8.05
CA CYS A 39 8.11 1.06 9.15
C CYS A 39 9.24 0.08 8.79
N HIS A 40 10.22 0.49 7.96
CA HIS A 40 11.24 -0.40 7.38
C HIS A 40 12.13 -1.09 8.41
N ASP A 41 12.12 -0.59 9.64
CA ASP A 41 12.92 -1.10 10.76
C ASP A 41 12.22 -2.28 11.44
N SER A 42 10.89 -2.27 11.42
CA SER A 42 10.07 -3.14 12.27
C SER A 42 9.25 -4.18 11.48
N MET A 43 9.06 -3.98 10.17
CA MET A 43 8.31 -4.93 9.33
C MET A 43 8.74 -4.89 7.86
N ALA A 44 8.39 -5.94 7.12
CA ALA A 44 8.59 -5.99 5.67
C ALA A 44 7.65 -5.01 4.94
N PHE A 45 8.02 -4.63 3.71
CA PHE A 45 7.21 -3.70 2.92
C PHE A 45 5.80 -4.23 2.60
N GLU A 46 5.68 -5.52 2.29
CA GLU A 46 4.42 -6.24 2.00
C GLU A 46 3.46 -6.22 3.22
N GLN A 47 4.04 -6.38 4.40
CA GLN A 47 3.37 -6.24 5.70
C GLN A 47 2.89 -4.81 5.92
N TRP A 48 3.76 -3.82 5.70
CA TRP A 48 3.38 -2.41 5.81
C TRP A 48 2.24 -2.04 4.83
N LEU A 49 2.27 -2.57 3.60
CA LEU A 49 1.18 -2.37 2.63
C LEU A 49 -0.15 -2.87 3.18
N GLN A 50 -0.17 -4.07 3.74
CA GLN A 50 -1.38 -4.67 4.27
C GLN A 50 -1.92 -3.92 5.49
N PHE A 51 -1.09 -3.72 6.51
CA PHE A 51 -1.58 -3.31 7.83
C PHE A 51 -1.58 -1.80 8.04
N VAL A 52 -0.74 -1.06 7.31
CA VAL A 52 -0.63 0.40 7.45
C VAL A 52 -1.27 1.09 6.25
N PHE A 53 -0.86 0.73 5.04
CA PHE A 53 -1.28 1.45 3.84
C PHE A 53 -2.75 1.22 3.49
N ILE A 54 -3.19 -0.05 3.37
CA ILE A 54 -4.58 -0.36 3.01
C ILE A 54 -5.55 0.20 4.06
N GLU A 55 -5.29 -0.06 5.34
CA GLU A 55 -6.10 0.44 6.46
C GLU A 55 -6.17 1.97 6.47
N LYS A 56 -5.04 2.66 6.33
CA LYS A 56 -4.98 4.12 6.29
C LYS A 56 -5.78 4.68 5.12
N MET A 57 -5.62 4.13 3.92
CA MET A 57 -6.35 4.60 2.74
C MET A 57 -7.87 4.35 2.87
N GLN A 58 -8.27 3.19 3.39
CA GLN A 58 -9.68 2.92 3.69
C GLN A 58 -10.25 3.89 4.71
N HIS A 59 -9.49 4.22 5.76
CA HIS A 59 -9.88 5.25 6.73
C HIS A 59 -10.11 6.59 6.03
N LEU A 60 -9.15 7.07 5.24
CA LEU A 60 -9.28 8.35 4.53
C LEU A 60 -10.52 8.38 3.63
N ILE A 61 -10.79 7.28 2.91
CA ILE A 61 -11.99 7.13 2.07
C ILE A 61 -13.27 7.17 2.93
N THR A 62 -13.31 6.38 4.02
CA THR A 62 -14.48 6.25 4.90
C THR A 62 -14.84 7.57 5.57
N TYR A 63 -13.83 8.33 6.00
CA TYR A 63 -14.00 9.64 6.63
C TYR A 63 -14.04 10.79 5.62
N ASN A 64 -14.11 10.49 4.32
CA ASN A 64 -14.11 11.47 3.23
C ASN A 64 -12.96 12.50 3.31
N GLN A 65 -11.83 12.09 3.87
CA GLN A 65 -10.65 12.94 4.05
C GLN A 65 -9.84 13.05 2.74
N PRO A 66 -9.10 14.15 2.54
CA PRO A 66 -8.24 14.30 1.38
C PRO A 66 -7.16 13.22 1.35
N LEU A 67 -7.06 12.51 0.22
CA LEU A 67 -6.01 11.52 0.00
C LEU A 67 -4.64 12.22 -0.15
N PRO A 68 -3.55 11.61 0.34
CA PRO A 68 -2.22 12.20 0.23
C PRO A 68 -1.80 12.31 -1.23
N ARG A 69 -1.47 13.52 -1.68
CA ARG A 69 -1.06 13.82 -3.07
C ARG A 69 0.45 13.71 -3.32
N ASN A 70 1.26 13.75 -2.28
CA ASN A 70 2.71 13.66 -2.36
C ASN A 70 3.20 12.29 -1.86
N PHE A 71 2.54 11.24 -2.34
CA PHE A 71 2.84 9.87 -1.97
C PHE A 71 3.48 9.17 -3.18
N ALA A 72 4.56 8.43 -2.93
CA ALA A 72 5.28 7.67 -3.94
C ALA A 72 5.77 6.36 -3.31
N ILE A 73 5.01 5.29 -3.48
CA ILE A 73 5.36 3.96 -2.95
C ILE A 73 5.77 2.96 -4.01
N ALA A 74 5.37 3.17 -5.26
CA ALA A 74 5.80 2.40 -6.41
C ALA A 74 7.32 2.18 -6.48
N PRO A 75 8.20 3.20 -6.34
CA PRO A 75 9.65 2.96 -6.39
C PRO A 75 10.15 2.10 -5.22
N MET A 76 9.58 2.25 -4.03
CA MET A 76 9.92 1.40 -2.88
C MET A 76 9.43 -0.03 -3.08
N ALA A 77 8.23 -0.20 -3.63
CA ALA A 77 7.66 -1.49 -3.98
C ALA A 77 8.50 -2.20 -5.04
N GLN A 78 9.01 -1.47 -6.02
CA GLN A 78 9.96 -2.01 -7.00
C GLN A 78 11.17 -2.59 -6.27
N MET A 79 11.83 -1.81 -5.43
CA MET A 79 13.02 -2.30 -4.72
C MET A 79 12.71 -3.51 -3.81
N ALA A 80 11.57 -3.52 -3.12
CA ALA A 80 11.21 -4.57 -2.17
C ALA A 80 10.65 -5.85 -2.84
N LEU A 81 9.91 -5.71 -3.93
CA LEU A 81 9.13 -6.79 -4.56
C LEU A 81 9.70 -7.25 -5.91
N ILE A 82 10.71 -6.60 -6.48
CA ILE A 82 11.29 -6.97 -7.79
C ILE A 82 11.76 -8.43 -7.88
N ASN A 83 12.19 -9.02 -6.75
CA ASN A 83 12.62 -10.42 -6.68
C ASN A 83 11.53 -11.38 -6.18
N LYS A 84 10.31 -10.89 -5.93
CA LYS A 84 9.18 -11.69 -5.44
C LYS A 84 8.32 -12.16 -6.62
N SER A 85 7.81 -13.38 -6.52
CA SER A 85 6.80 -13.88 -7.46
C SER A 85 5.58 -12.97 -7.43
N GLY A 86 5.23 -12.39 -8.58
CA GLY A 86 4.10 -11.47 -8.67
C GLY A 86 4.34 -10.02 -8.23
N GLY A 87 5.58 -9.68 -7.89
CA GLY A 87 5.94 -8.32 -7.51
C GLY A 87 5.58 -7.30 -8.59
N ASN A 88 5.79 -7.64 -9.87
CA ASN A 88 5.43 -6.76 -10.99
C ASN A 88 3.94 -6.38 -11.01
N GLU A 89 3.02 -7.35 -10.84
CA GLU A 89 1.58 -7.04 -10.80
C GLU A 89 1.26 -6.07 -9.65
N ILE A 90 1.88 -6.26 -8.49
CA ILE A 90 1.69 -5.39 -7.33
C ILE A 90 2.26 -4.00 -7.60
N ILE A 91 3.47 -3.92 -8.13
CA ILE A 91 4.14 -2.67 -8.50
C ILE A 91 3.30 -1.88 -9.50
N GLU A 92 2.71 -2.54 -10.50
CA GLU A 92 1.83 -1.89 -11.47
C GLU A 92 0.62 -1.27 -10.79
N VAL A 93 -0.07 -2.01 -9.92
CA VAL A 93 -1.22 -1.48 -9.15
C VAL A 93 -0.81 -0.28 -8.29
N LEU A 94 0.33 -0.37 -7.61
CA LEU A 94 0.84 0.74 -6.79
C LEU A 94 1.22 1.96 -7.64
N THR A 95 1.79 1.74 -8.82
CA THR A 95 2.12 2.82 -9.77
C THR A 95 0.87 3.52 -10.28
N GLN A 96 -0.18 2.76 -10.64
CA GLN A 96 -1.47 3.32 -11.04
C GLN A 96 -2.11 4.12 -9.90
N LEU A 97 -2.00 3.61 -8.66
CA LEU A 97 -2.50 4.30 -7.48
C LEU A 97 -1.71 5.59 -7.20
N ASP A 98 -0.38 5.55 -7.25
CA ASP A 98 0.47 6.74 -7.09
C ASP A 98 0.17 7.80 -8.16
N ALA A 99 -0.01 7.39 -9.42
CA ALA A 99 -0.42 8.30 -10.49
C ALA A 99 -1.79 8.92 -10.21
N LEU A 100 -2.79 8.11 -9.84
CA LEU A 100 -4.14 8.58 -9.51
C LEU A 100 -4.15 9.59 -8.35
N LEU A 101 -3.26 9.41 -7.36
CA LEU A 101 -3.14 10.30 -6.21
C LEU A 101 -2.29 11.55 -6.52
N GLY A 102 -1.29 11.39 -7.39
CA GLY A 102 -0.35 12.44 -7.78
C GLY A 102 -0.87 13.39 -8.85
N GLU A 103 -1.89 13.00 -9.61
CA GLU A 103 -2.56 13.90 -10.56
C GLU A 103 -3.19 15.09 -9.80
N PRO A 104 -2.72 16.34 -10.04
CA PRO A 104 -3.42 17.50 -9.53
C PRO A 104 -4.77 17.55 -10.23
N ASN A 105 -5.85 17.38 -9.47
CA ASN A 105 -7.19 17.57 -9.99
C ASN A 105 -7.29 19.03 -10.48
N GLU A 106 -7.30 19.21 -11.80
CA GLU A 106 -7.53 20.50 -12.47
C GLU A 106 -8.83 21.17 -11.98
#